data_AF-A0A530QPF6-F1
#
_entry.id   AF-A0A530QPF6-F1
#
_cell.length_a   1.000
_cell.length_b   1.000
_cell.length_c   1.000
_cell.angle_alpha   90.00
_cell.angle_beta   90.00
_cell.angle_gamma   90.00
#
_symmetry.space_group_name_H-M   'P 1'
#
loop_
_entity.id
_entity.type
_entity.pdbx_description
1 polymer ?
#
loop_
_entity_poly.entity_id
_entity_poly.type
_entity_poly.pdbx_seq_one_letter_code
_entity_poly.pdbx_strand_id
1 'polypeptide(L)'
;MTDQCIDTPSDDPVIIITRTFDAPRALMFKLFTDPYHLVRFWGPEGSTYPVCEMDVRPGGQFRLTMRFADGSEYPTNSVYLEIAPPERIVYRDAPLDRGQWQDTLLPPNMVTTILFE
;
A
#
# COMPACT_ATOMS: atom_id res chain seq x y z
N MET A 1 7.44 -8.87 -20.93
CA MET A 1 6.00 -8.85 -20.59
C MET A 1 5.92 -9.00 -19.09
N THR A 2 5.14 -8.18 -18.41
CA THR A 2 4.85 -8.38 -16.99
C THR A 2 3.68 -9.34 -16.93
N ASP A 3 3.92 -10.57 -16.50
CA ASP A 3 2.83 -11.50 -16.22
C ASP A 3 2.15 -11.07 -14.92
N GLN A 4 0.82 -10.99 -14.95
CA GLN A 4 -0.02 -10.68 -13.80
C GLN A 4 -1.07 -11.77 -13.63
N CYS A 5 -1.20 -12.27 -12.41
CA CYS A 5 -2.29 -13.13 -11.98
C CYS A 5 -3.08 -12.42 -10.87
N ILE A 6 -4.41 -12.52 -10.91
CA ILE A 6 -5.31 -12.09 -9.83
C ILE A 6 -6.11 -13.32 -9.42
N ASP A 7 -6.09 -13.63 -8.13
CA ASP A 7 -6.89 -14.70 -7.53
C ASP A 7 -7.77 -14.13 -6.42
N THR A 8 -9.01 -14.63 -6.34
CA THR A 8 -10.02 -14.26 -5.34
C THR A 8 -10.68 -15.55 -4.84
N PRO A 9 -10.02 -16.27 -3.91
CA PRO A 9 -10.57 -17.49 -3.32
C PRO A 9 -11.97 -17.26 -2.76
N SER A 10 -12.93 -18.14 -3.07
CA SER A 10 -14.34 -17.95 -2.67
C SER A 10 -14.58 -18.03 -1.16
N ASP A 11 -13.66 -18.67 -0.45
CA ASP A 11 -13.85 -19.07 0.94
C ASP A 11 -13.15 -18.11 1.93
N ASP A 12 -12.34 -17.17 1.42
CA ASP A 12 -11.58 -16.20 2.21
C ASP A 12 -11.75 -14.77 1.66
N PRO A 13 -11.89 -13.74 2.52
CA PRO A 13 -12.02 -12.35 2.10
C PRO A 13 -10.65 -11.74 1.71
N VAL A 14 -9.95 -12.37 0.76
CA VAL A 14 -8.63 -11.95 0.29
C VAL A 14 -8.62 -11.74 -1.23
N ILE A 15 -7.76 -10.82 -1.67
CA ILE A 15 -7.42 -10.63 -3.08
C ILE A 15 -5.92 -10.84 -3.18
N ILE A 16 -5.50 -11.77 -4.02
CA ILE A 16 -4.08 -12.09 -4.24
C ILE A 16 -3.69 -11.56 -5.62
N ILE A 17 -2.69 -10.70 -5.67
CA ILE A 17 -2.14 -10.16 -6.91
C ILE A 17 -0.69 -10.59 -7.00
N THR A 18 -0.36 -11.38 -8.02
CA THR A 18 1.02 -11.80 -8.30
C THR A 18 1.50 -11.13 -9.57
N ARG A 19 2.69 -10.52 -9.53
CA ARG A 19 3.35 -9.94 -10.69
C ARG A 19 4.84 -10.27 -10.69
N THR A 20 5.37 -10.63 -11.85
CA THR A 20 6.80 -10.91 -12.05
C THR A 20 7.48 -9.76 -12.77
N PHE A 21 8.62 -9.32 -12.23
CA PHE A 21 9.45 -8.26 -12.81
C PHE A 21 10.89 -8.76 -12.96
N ASP A 22 11.54 -8.41 -14.07
CA ASP A 22 12.97 -8.62 -14.25
C ASP A 22 13.76 -7.52 -13.52
N ALA A 23 13.70 -7.56 -12.19
CA ALA A 23 14.29 -6.56 -11.30
C ALA A 23 14.71 -7.20 -9.96
N PRO A 24 15.79 -6.71 -9.31
CA PRO A 24 16.16 -7.18 -7.99
C PRO A 24 15.09 -6.87 -6.93
N ARG A 25 14.81 -7.82 -6.02
CA ARG A 25 13.87 -7.62 -4.89
C ARG A 25 14.14 -6.35 -4.08
N ALA A 26 15.41 -5.98 -3.88
CA ALA A 26 15.77 -4.76 -3.16
C ALA A 26 15.33 -3.47 -3.89
N LEU A 27 15.34 -3.48 -5.22
CA LEU A 27 14.82 -2.36 -6.02
C LEU A 27 13.30 -2.31 -5.92
N MET A 28 12.63 -3.46 -6.04
CA MET A 28 11.18 -3.54 -5.87
C MET A 28 10.77 -3.06 -4.49
N PHE A 29 11.40 -3.54 -3.42
CA PHE A 29 11.18 -3.06 -2.06
C PHE A 29 11.29 -1.53 -1.97
N LYS A 30 12.37 -0.95 -2.54
CA LYS A 30 12.57 0.50 -2.55
C LYS A 30 11.43 1.25 -3.25
N LEU A 31 10.87 0.72 -4.34
CA LEU A 31 9.74 1.35 -5.02
C LEU A 31 8.52 1.51 -4.10
N PHE A 32 8.30 0.56 -3.20
CA PHE A 32 7.19 0.57 -2.25
C PHE A 32 7.50 1.31 -0.93
N THR A 33 8.74 1.69 -0.65
CA THR A 33 9.14 2.35 0.60
C THR A 33 9.73 3.73 0.44
N ASP A 34 9.77 4.26 -0.78
CA ASP A 34 10.27 5.59 -1.07
C ASP A 34 9.17 6.42 -1.74
N PRO A 35 8.70 7.52 -1.11
CA PRO A 35 7.64 8.35 -1.69
C PRO A 35 8.03 8.92 -3.05
N TYR A 36 9.32 9.14 -3.33
CA TYR A 36 9.79 9.61 -4.64
C TYR A 36 9.46 8.61 -5.76
N HIS A 37 9.48 7.32 -5.45
CA HIS A 37 9.20 6.24 -6.38
C HIS A 37 7.72 5.90 -6.42
N LEU A 38 7.09 5.74 -5.25
CA LEU A 38 5.70 5.30 -5.11
C LEU A 38 4.73 6.13 -5.98
N VAL A 39 4.81 7.46 -5.89
CA VAL A 39 3.90 8.39 -6.59
C VAL A 39 3.96 8.32 -8.12
N ARG A 40 4.92 7.60 -8.70
CA ARG A 40 5.11 7.51 -10.14
C ARG A 40 4.47 6.29 -10.78
N PHE A 41 4.18 5.25 -9.99
CA PHE A 41 3.62 4.00 -10.51
C PHE A 41 2.36 3.56 -9.74
N TRP A 42 2.07 4.17 -8.59
CA TRP A 42 0.88 3.82 -7.81
C TRP A 42 -0.39 4.26 -8.53
N GLY A 43 -1.45 3.44 -8.39
CA GLY A 43 -2.78 3.71 -8.93
C GLY A 43 -2.92 3.73 -10.46
N PRO A 44 -4.11 4.13 -10.94
CA PRO A 44 -4.43 4.11 -12.36
C PRO A 44 -3.72 5.24 -13.12
N GLU A 45 -3.53 5.03 -14.41
CA GLU A 45 -2.97 6.03 -15.33
C GLU A 45 -3.77 7.35 -15.25
N GLY A 46 -3.05 8.47 -15.24
CA GLY A 46 -3.64 9.80 -15.12
C GLY A 46 -3.99 10.26 -13.70
N SER A 47 -3.80 9.42 -12.68
CA SER A 47 -3.89 9.85 -11.28
C SER A 47 -2.61 10.57 -10.80
N THR A 48 -2.77 11.43 -9.80
CA THR A 48 -1.66 12.14 -9.13
C THR A 48 -1.71 11.93 -7.63
N TYR A 49 -0.59 12.19 -6.96
CA TYR A 49 -0.44 12.00 -5.51
C TYR A 49 0.03 13.30 -4.84
N PRO A 50 -0.87 14.27 -4.62
CA PRO A 50 -0.52 15.53 -3.95
C PRO A 50 0.01 15.34 -2.52
N VAL A 51 -0.32 14.23 -1.86
CA VAL A 51 0.23 13.85 -0.55
C VAL A 51 0.75 12.43 -0.64
N CYS A 52 2.01 12.23 -0.27
CA CYS A 52 2.63 10.92 -0.08
C CYS A 52 3.71 11.03 0.99
N GLU A 53 3.43 10.51 2.17
CA GLU A 53 4.33 10.57 3.32
C GLU A 53 4.46 9.19 3.94
N MET A 54 5.69 8.79 4.22
CA MET A 54 6.00 7.41 4.62
C MET A 54 7.04 7.43 5.75
N ASP A 55 6.64 7.02 6.94
CA ASP A 55 7.54 6.71 8.07
C ASP A 55 7.75 5.20 8.08
N VAL A 56 8.69 4.72 7.28
CA VAL A 56 8.84 3.28 6.94
C VAL A 56 9.55 2.52 8.07
N ARG A 57 8.80 2.24 9.12
CA ARG A 57 9.19 1.41 10.27
C ARG A 57 7.93 0.82 10.91
N PRO A 58 8.02 -0.29 11.66
CA PRO A 58 6.89 -0.78 12.44
C PRO A 58 6.30 0.32 13.36
N GLY A 59 4.98 0.49 13.31
CA GLY A 59 4.24 1.55 13.99
C GLY A 59 4.32 2.93 13.34
N GLY A 60 5.08 3.08 12.25
CA GLY A 60 5.13 4.30 11.45
C GLY A 60 3.90 4.46 10.56
N GLN A 61 3.65 5.70 10.13
CA GLN A 61 2.47 6.07 9.34
C GLN A 61 2.79 6.09 7.85
N PHE A 62 1.81 5.66 7.05
CA PHE A 62 1.79 5.84 5.61
C PHE A 62 0.54 6.66 5.26
N ARG A 63 0.74 7.83 4.66
CA ARG A 63 -0.33 8.73 4.25
C ARG A 63 -0.25 9.00 2.76
N LEU A 64 -1.37 8.85 2.08
CA LEU A 64 -1.48 9.03 0.65
C LEU A 64 -2.77 9.78 0.35
N THR A 65 -2.74 10.77 -0.54
CA THR A 65 -3.96 11.30 -1.15
C THR A 65 -3.86 11.05 -2.63
N MET A 66 -4.74 10.19 -3.15
CA MET A 66 -4.86 9.97 -4.58
C MET A 66 -5.83 11.00 -5.15
N ARG A 67 -5.44 11.68 -6.23
CA ARG A 67 -6.30 12.60 -6.98
C ARG A 67 -6.51 12.07 -8.39
N PHE A 68 -7.76 11.85 -8.78
CA PHE A 68 -8.12 11.41 -10.13
C PHE A 68 -8.14 12.58 -11.13
N ALA A 69 -8.22 12.25 -12.42
CA ALA A 69 -8.22 13.23 -13.51
C ALA A 69 -9.43 14.19 -13.46
N ASP A 70 -10.54 13.77 -12.85
CA ASP A 70 -11.73 14.62 -12.62
C ASP A 70 -11.57 15.58 -11.43
N GLY A 71 -10.45 15.52 -10.71
CA GLY A 71 -10.14 16.33 -9.55
C GLY A 71 -10.61 15.76 -8.21
N SER A 72 -11.32 14.62 -8.19
CA SER A 72 -11.73 13.96 -6.96
C SER A 72 -10.53 13.46 -6.16
N GLU A 73 -10.58 13.63 -4.83
CA GLU A 73 -9.50 13.26 -3.92
C GLU A 73 -9.93 12.16 -2.93
N TYR A 74 -9.03 11.20 -2.74
CA TYR A 74 -9.21 10.05 -1.87
C TYR A 74 -8.02 9.97 -0.91
N PRO A 75 -8.13 10.57 0.28
CA PRO A 75 -7.12 10.43 1.32
C PRO A 75 -7.17 9.02 1.92
N THR A 76 -6.00 8.50 2.25
CA THR A 76 -5.80 7.19 2.87
C THR A 76 -4.72 7.31 3.94
N ASN A 77 -5.00 6.74 5.11
CA ASN A 77 -4.05 6.58 6.19
C ASN A 77 -3.85 5.09 6.46
N SER A 78 -2.61 4.71 6.74
CA SER A 78 -2.26 3.34 7.11
C SER A 78 -1.15 3.35 8.17
N VAL A 79 -1.01 2.23 8.86
CA VAL A 79 0.09 1.99 9.80
C VAL A 79 0.88 0.76 9.37
N TYR A 80 2.20 0.89 9.31
CA TYR A 80 3.08 -0.24 9.06
C TYR A 80 3.09 -1.18 10.27
N LEU A 81 2.76 -2.44 10.03
CA LEU A 81 2.82 -3.50 11.04
C LEU A 81 4.18 -4.20 11.02
N GLU A 82 4.74 -4.40 9.82
CA GLU A 82 6.00 -5.10 9.61
C GLU A 82 6.75 -4.49 8.42
N ILE A 83 8.06 -4.28 8.58
CA ILE A 83 8.98 -3.84 7.53
C ILE A 83 10.21 -4.75 7.63
N ALA A 84 10.39 -5.64 6.66
CA ALA A 84 11.52 -6.57 6.60
C ALA A 84 12.19 -6.47 5.21
N PRO A 85 13.13 -5.53 5.03
CA PRO A 85 13.83 -5.38 3.76
C PRO A 85 14.72 -6.60 3.44
N PRO A 86 14.79 -7.03 2.17
CA PRO A 86 14.04 -6.57 1.00
C PRO A 86 12.78 -7.40 0.71
N GLU A 87 12.29 -8.18 1.67
CA GLU A 87 11.42 -9.34 1.45
C GLU A 87 9.94 -9.05 1.67
N ARG A 88 9.61 -8.15 2.60
CA ARG A 88 8.23 -8.03 3.09
C ARG A 88 7.86 -6.67 3.63
N ILE A 89 6.65 -6.23 3.29
CA ILE A 89 5.97 -5.06 3.84
C ILE A 89 4.57 -5.48 4.27
N VAL A 90 4.17 -5.10 5.49
CA VAL A 90 2.80 -5.28 5.97
C VAL A 90 2.30 -3.96 6.52
N TYR A 91 1.16 -3.51 6.03
CA TYR A 91 0.44 -2.37 6.59
C TYR A 91 -1.05 -2.66 6.68
N ARG A 92 -1.72 -1.92 7.56
CA ARG A 92 -3.18 -1.94 7.64
C ARG A 92 -3.74 -0.55 7.43
N ASP A 93 -4.93 -0.49 6.85
CA ASP A 93 -5.69 0.76 6.80
C ASP A 93 -6.00 1.27 8.20
N ALA A 94 -6.08 2.59 8.31
CA ALA A 94 -6.35 3.31 9.54
C ALA A 94 -7.40 4.40 9.31
N PRO A 95 -8.17 4.77 10.34
CA PRO A 95 -9.07 5.91 10.27
C PRO A 95 -8.34 7.20 9.83
N LEU A 96 -9.06 8.05 9.10
CA LEU A 96 -8.54 9.34 8.68
C LEU A 96 -8.42 10.34 9.85
N ASP A 97 -9.27 10.20 10.87
CA ASP A 97 -9.28 11.04 12.07
C ASP A 97 -8.21 10.60 13.08
N ARG A 98 -7.32 11.53 13.41
CA ARG A 98 -6.22 11.34 14.38
C ARG A 98 -6.69 11.10 15.82
N GLY A 99 -7.97 11.31 16.16
CA GLY A 99 -8.54 11.11 17.50
C GLY A 99 -9.26 9.78 17.71
N GLN A 100 -9.54 9.03 16.63
CA GLN A 100 -10.33 7.80 16.62
C GLN A 100 -9.45 6.53 16.61
N TRP A 101 -8.19 6.63 17.03
CA TRP A 101 -7.32 5.46 17.26
C TRP A 101 -7.71 4.69 18.54
N GLN A 102 -9.02 4.46 18.75
CA GLN A 102 -9.50 3.57 19.78
C GLN A 102 -9.51 2.14 19.23
N ASP A 103 -9.07 1.21 20.06
CA ASP A 103 -8.92 -0.25 19.85
C ASP A 103 -10.26 -0.98 19.52
N THR A 104 -11.31 -0.25 19.20
CA THR A 104 -12.68 -0.74 18.97
C THR A 104 -13.27 -0.13 17.72
N LEU A 105 -12.69 -0.46 16.56
CA LEU A 105 -13.34 -0.28 15.27
C LEU A 105 -13.28 -1.61 14.49
N LEU A 106 -14.44 -2.18 14.18
CA LEU A 106 -14.62 -3.24 13.18
C LEU A 106 -15.82 -2.91 12.28
N PRO A 107 -15.84 -3.34 10.98
CA PRO A 107 -15.02 -4.40 10.37
C PRO A 107 -14.30 -4.00 9.04
N PRO A 108 -13.54 -4.93 8.40
CA PRO A 108 -12.25 -5.48 8.81
C PRO A 108 -11.10 -4.48 8.54
N ASN A 109 -10.05 -4.49 9.36
CA ASN A 109 -8.84 -3.74 9.01
C ASN A 109 -8.21 -4.43 7.79
N MET A 110 -8.36 -3.88 6.59
CA MET A 110 -7.70 -4.42 5.40
C MET A 110 -6.19 -4.43 5.68
N VAL A 111 -5.61 -5.63 5.77
CA VAL A 111 -4.17 -5.81 5.91
C VAL A 111 -3.63 -6.09 4.53
N THR A 112 -2.77 -5.20 4.05
CA THR A 112 -2.02 -5.44 2.82
C THR A 112 -0.68 -6.05 3.18
N THR A 113 -0.39 -7.19 2.58
CA THR A 113 0.91 -7.85 2.64
C THR A 113 1.53 -7.82 1.25
N ILE A 114 2.75 -7.32 1.16
CA ILE A 114 3.55 -7.32 -0.06
C ILE A 114 4.77 -8.20 0.18
N LEU A 115 4.95 -9.21 -0.67
CA LEU A 115 6.08 -10.12 -0.66
C LEU A 115 6.94 -9.87 -1.90
N PHE A 116 8.26 -9.91 -1.73
CA PHE A 116 9.23 -9.83 -2.81
C PHE A 116 10.05 -11.13 -2.84
N GLU A 117 9.69 -12.02 -3.77
CA GLU A 117 10.31 -13.34 -3.99
C GLU A 117 11.45 -13.29 -5.02
#